data_AF-A0A315ZH59-F1
#
_entry.id   AF-A0A315ZH59-F1
#
_cell.length_a   1.000
_cell.length_b   1.000
_cell.length_c   1.000
_cell.angle_alpha   90.00
_cell.angle_beta   90.00
_cell.angle_gamma   90.00
#
_symmetry.space_group_name_H-M   'P 1'
#
loop_
_entity.id
_entity.type
_entity.pdbx_description
1 polymer ?
#
loop_
_entity_poly.entity_id
_entity_poly.type
_entity_poly.pdbx_seq_one_letter_code
_entity_poly.pdbx_strand_id
1 'polypeptide(L)'
;MKSKSQFFRLVYFVLSLFFFSCDSNAFDFSGMEGMELQLFNEINSYRTSFSNNPAYRTDQAIYEQAKRYAIKMAEKRRTLNEPTDQRKSAIRKSITFGNYGEIEMKIGFQFQINPASHAFENIKRSYSRYMISDSYNACAVGAMQDQQGNTYFSVIFIEAL
;
A
#
# COMPACT_ATOMS: atom_id res chain seq x y z
N MET A 1 12.40 47.30 46.87
CA MET A 1 11.87 48.48 46.15
C MET A 1 12.90 48.95 45.13
N LYS A 2 12.51 49.02 43.85
CA LYS A 2 13.14 49.74 42.72
C LYS A 2 14.54 49.25 42.26
N SER A 3 14.93 49.18 40.98
CA SER A 3 14.28 49.31 39.66
C SER A 3 15.40 49.52 38.63
N LYS A 4 15.38 48.78 37.50
CA LYS A 4 16.05 49.09 36.19
C LYS A 4 17.60 48.98 36.24
N SER A 5 18.34 48.63 35.21
CA SER A 5 18.18 48.79 33.76
C SER A 5 19.26 47.93 33.07
N GLN A 6 18.84 47.07 32.13
CA GLN A 6 19.37 46.96 30.76
C GLN A 6 20.78 47.53 30.51
N PHE A 7 21.73 46.71 30.03
CA PHE A 7 22.71 47.00 28.95
C PHE A 7 23.57 45.73 28.74
N PHE A 8 23.21 44.87 27.77
CA PHE A 8 23.85 44.77 26.45
C PHE A 8 25.16 43.95 26.40
N ARG A 9 25.07 42.83 25.66
CA ARG A 9 26.10 42.16 24.83
C ARG A 9 27.32 41.55 25.54
N LEU A 10 27.50 40.24 25.41
CA LEU A 10 28.47 39.59 24.48
C LEU A 10 28.41 38.06 24.73
N VAL A 11 27.83 37.27 23.83
CA VAL A 11 28.55 36.34 22.93
C VAL A 11 29.57 35.45 23.67
N TYR A 12 29.26 34.16 23.80
CA TYR A 12 30.07 32.98 23.42
C TYR A 12 29.50 31.76 24.19
N PHE A 13 28.72 30.89 23.54
CA PHE A 13 29.22 29.69 22.86
C PHE A 13 29.25 28.47 23.79
N VAL A 14 28.08 27.92 24.13
CA VAL A 14 27.95 26.47 24.41
C VAL A 14 26.67 26.00 23.73
N LEU A 15 26.80 25.87 22.40
CA LEU A 15 25.84 25.20 21.53
C LEU A 15 26.10 23.68 21.69
N SER A 16 25.70 23.10 22.82
CA SER A 16 25.69 21.64 22.98
C SER A 16 24.46 21.07 22.28
N LEU A 17 24.53 21.07 20.95
CA LEU A 17 23.76 20.22 20.06
C LEU A 17 24.18 18.77 20.34
N PHE A 18 23.56 18.14 21.33
CA PHE A 18 23.38 16.70 21.30
C PHE A 18 22.38 16.40 20.19
N PHE A 19 22.89 16.30 18.96
CA PHE A 19 22.25 15.51 17.92
C PHE A 19 22.27 14.06 18.41
N PHE A 20 21.26 13.65 19.16
CA PHE A 20 20.83 12.27 19.10
C PHE A 20 20.42 12.05 17.65
N SER A 21 21.30 11.44 16.88
CA SER A 21 20.98 10.83 15.60
C SER A 21 19.78 9.93 15.84
N CYS A 22 18.61 10.41 15.46
CA CYS A 22 17.44 9.59 15.31
C CYS A 22 17.72 8.72 14.09
N ASP A 23 18.29 7.54 14.30
CA ASP A 23 18.18 6.43 13.35
C ASP A 23 16.73 5.96 13.36
N SER A 24 15.83 6.82 12.89
CA SER A 24 14.56 6.35 12.37
C SER A 24 14.88 5.81 10.99
N ASN A 25 15.09 4.49 10.92
CA ASN A 25 14.68 3.71 9.75
C ASN A 25 13.14 3.82 9.63
N ALA A 26 12.63 5.05 9.47
CA ALA A 26 11.29 5.30 9.01
C ALA A 26 11.37 4.99 7.52
N PHE A 27 10.93 3.79 7.15
CA PHE A 27 10.65 3.44 5.77
C PHE A 27 9.76 4.57 5.22
N ASP A 28 10.29 5.35 4.29
CA ASP A 28 9.59 6.50 3.75
C ASP A 28 8.46 5.96 2.84
N PHE A 29 7.25 5.92 3.38
CA PHE A 29 6.03 5.52 2.67
C PHE A 29 5.50 6.62 1.74
N SER A 30 6.29 7.67 1.45
CA SER A 30 5.84 8.86 0.70
C SER A 30 5.47 8.62 -0.77
N GLY A 31 5.74 7.42 -1.32
CA GLY A 31 5.44 7.04 -2.71
C GLY A 31 4.39 5.93 -2.87
N MET A 32 3.91 5.73 -4.10
CA MET A 32 2.96 4.65 -4.43
C MET A 32 3.50 3.27 -4.02
N GLU A 33 4.78 3.01 -4.20
CA GLU A 33 5.41 1.74 -3.83
C GLU A 33 5.40 1.50 -2.31
N GLY A 34 5.50 2.57 -1.52
CA GLY A 34 5.28 2.51 -0.08
C GLY A 34 3.87 2.04 0.23
N MET A 35 2.86 2.65 -0.37
CA MET A 35 1.45 2.26 -0.18
C MET A 35 1.17 0.82 -0.63
N GLU A 36 1.76 0.39 -1.75
CA GLU A 36 1.68 -0.99 -2.24
C GLU A 36 2.24 -1.97 -1.21
N LEU A 37 3.44 -1.70 -0.70
CA LEU A 37 4.10 -2.52 0.31
C LEU A 37 3.33 -2.53 1.64
N GLN A 38 2.81 -1.38 2.07
CA GLN A 38 2.03 -1.28 3.30
C GLN A 38 0.77 -2.16 3.22
N LEU A 39 -0.03 -2.01 2.16
CA LEU A 39 -1.25 -2.80 1.98
C LEU A 39 -0.92 -4.29 1.84
N PHE A 40 0.13 -4.65 1.11
CA PHE A 40 0.60 -6.04 1.00
C PHE A 40 0.95 -6.63 2.38
N ASN A 41 1.69 -5.88 3.20
CA ASN A 41 2.09 -6.32 4.54
C ASN A 41 0.89 -6.45 5.48
N GLU A 42 -0.09 -5.56 5.42
CA GLU A 42 -1.32 -5.66 6.21
C GLU A 42 -2.16 -6.88 5.81
N ILE A 43 -2.30 -7.13 4.50
CA ILE A 43 -2.97 -8.34 3.97
C ILE A 43 -2.25 -9.60 4.45
N ASN A 44 -0.92 -9.65 4.35
CA ASN A 44 -0.14 -10.80 4.79
C ASN A 44 -0.22 -11.02 6.30
N SER A 45 -0.13 -9.96 7.09
CA SER A 45 -0.27 -10.03 8.54
C SER A 45 -1.64 -10.58 8.94
N TYR A 46 -2.70 -10.16 8.25
CA TYR A 46 -4.04 -10.72 8.44
C TYR A 46 -4.11 -12.19 8.05
N ARG A 47 -3.55 -12.55 6.88
CA ARG A 47 -3.52 -13.93 6.41
C ARG A 47 -2.83 -14.86 7.40
N THR A 48 -1.66 -14.47 7.90
CA THR A 48 -0.89 -15.29 8.84
C THR A 48 -1.50 -15.35 10.24
N SER A 49 -2.50 -14.52 10.54
CA SER A 49 -3.27 -14.63 11.79
C SER A 49 -4.19 -15.86 11.80
N PHE A 50 -4.46 -16.45 10.64
CA PHE A 50 -5.17 -17.73 10.52
C PHE A 50 -4.15 -18.88 10.58
N SER A 51 -4.38 -19.83 11.49
CA SER A 51 -3.41 -20.87 11.87
C SER A 51 -2.82 -21.72 10.75
N ASN A 52 -3.47 -21.76 9.57
CA ASN A 52 -3.10 -22.65 8.47
C ASN A 52 -2.69 -21.92 7.17
N ASN A 53 -2.65 -20.58 7.18
CA ASN A 53 -2.40 -19.82 5.96
C ASN A 53 -0.99 -19.20 5.97
N PRO A 54 -0.07 -19.68 5.12
CA PRO A 54 1.24 -19.07 4.99
C PRO A 54 1.13 -17.68 4.35
N ALA A 55 2.14 -16.83 4.59
CA ALA A 55 2.25 -15.55 3.91
C ALA A 55 2.28 -15.74 2.38
N TYR A 56 1.65 -14.83 1.65
CA TYR A 56 1.74 -14.80 0.21
C TYR A 56 3.16 -14.48 -0.25
N ARG A 57 3.63 -15.19 -1.27
CA ARG A 57 4.80 -14.75 -2.03
C ARG A 57 4.42 -13.60 -2.95
N THR A 58 5.36 -12.68 -3.15
CA THR A 58 5.26 -11.72 -4.24
C THR A 58 5.63 -12.39 -5.55
N ASP A 59 5.11 -11.87 -6.65
CA ASP A 59 5.47 -12.31 -7.98
C ASP A 59 5.44 -11.13 -8.96
N GLN A 60 6.49 -11.00 -9.77
CA GLN A 60 6.70 -9.84 -10.61
C GLN A 60 5.62 -9.72 -11.70
N ALA A 61 5.17 -10.85 -12.27
CA ALA A 61 4.20 -10.80 -13.37
C ALA A 61 2.84 -10.30 -12.87
N ILE A 62 2.40 -10.74 -11.69
CA ILE A 62 1.17 -10.23 -11.08
C ILE A 62 1.32 -8.79 -10.57
N TYR A 63 2.50 -8.42 -10.06
CA TYR A 63 2.77 -7.06 -9.60
C TYR A 63 2.64 -6.04 -10.74
N GLU A 64 3.31 -6.29 -11.86
CA GLU A 64 3.21 -5.38 -13.00
C GLU A 64 1.78 -5.27 -13.55
N GLN A 65 1.01 -6.37 -13.49
CA GLN A 65 -0.39 -6.36 -13.90
C GLN A 65 -1.21 -5.52 -12.92
N ALA A 66 -1.09 -5.73 -11.61
CA ALA A 66 -1.76 -4.93 -10.60
C ALA A 66 -1.44 -3.43 -10.76
N LYS A 67 -0.16 -3.07 -10.96
CA LYS A 67 0.28 -1.69 -11.21
C LYS A 67 -0.32 -1.10 -12.48
N ARG A 68 -0.28 -1.85 -13.60
CA ARG A 68 -0.92 -1.45 -14.86
C ARG A 68 -2.41 -1.19 -14.70
N TYR A 69 -3.12 -1.96 -13.87
CA TYR A 69 -4.55 -1.75 -13.65
C TYR A 69 -4.84 -0.57 -12.73
N ALA A 70 -4.07 -0.38 -11.66
CA ALA A 70 -4.18 0.82 -10.83
C ALA A 70 -4.01 2.09 -11.67
N ILE A 71 -3.03 2.12 -12.58
CA ILE A 71 -2.82 3.23 -13.53
C ILE A 71 -4.05 3.46 -14.40
N LYS A 72 -4.57 2.41 -15.05
CA LYS A 72 -5.76 2.55 -15.92
C LYS A 72 -6.99 3.07 -15.17
N MET A 73 -7.17 2.66 -13.91
CA MET A 73 -8.28 3.14 -13.07
C MET A 73 -8.10 4.63 -12.70
N ALA A 74 -6.90 5.03 -12.30
CA ALA A 74 -6.58 6.43 -11.99
C ALA A 74 -6.73 7.35 -13.21
N GLU A 75 -6.35 6.86 -14.40
CA GLU A 75 -6.51 7.57 -15.67
C GLU A 75 -7.96 7.53 -16.21
N LYS A 76 -8.89 6.87 -15.51
CA LYS A 76 -10.29 6.66 -15.94
C LYS A 76 -10.42 6.00 -17.32
N ARG A 77 -9.36 5.30 -17.75
CA ARG A 77 -9.36 4.43 -18.93
C ARG A 77 -10.02 3.08 -18.65
N ARG A 78 -10.44 2.88 -17.39
CA ARG A 78 -11.10 1.69 -16.89
C ARG A 78 -11.99 2.04 -15.71
N THR A 79 -13.15 1.41 -15.63
CA THR A 79 -14.02 1.42 -14.46
C THR A 79 -13.69 0.27 -13.50
N LEU A 80 -14.05 0.44 -12.23
CA LEU A 80 -13.92 -0.62 -11.24
C LEU A 80 -14.79 -1.83 -11.64
N ASN A 81 -14.29 -3.04 -11.41
CA ASN A 81 -14.96 -4.32 -11.57
C ASN A 81 -15.29 -4.73 -13.02
N GLU A 82 -14.61 -4.18 -14.03
CA GLU A 82 -14.70 -4.73 -15.38
C GLU A 82 -14.22 -6.21 -15.48
N PRO A 83 -14.71 -6.99 -16.46
CA PRO A 83 -14.38 -8.41 -16.61
C PRO A 83 -12.89 -8.73 -16.51
N THR A 84 -12.54 -9.79 -15.77
CA THR A 84 -11.16 -10.15 -15.39
C THR A 84 -10.40 -10.94 -16.46
N ASP A 85 -11.06 -11.43 -17.50
CA ASP A 85 -10.51 -12.45 -18.41
C ASP A 85 -9.28 -11.99 -19.19
N GLN A 86 -9.26 -10.72 -19.62
CA GLN A 86 -8.08 -10.16 -20.29
C GLN A 86 -6.87 -10.11 -19.35
N ARG A 87 -7.09 -9.90 -18.05
CA ARG A 87 -6.03 -9.80 -17.04
C ARG A 87 -5.48 -11.17 -16.69
N LYS A 88 -6.37 -12.13 -16.48
CA LYS A 88 -6.04 -13.54 -16.32
C LYS A 88 -5.20 -14.02 -17.51
N SER A 89 -5.64 -13.73 -18.74
CA SER A 89 -4.90 -14.09 -19.95
C SER A 89 -3.52 -13.44 -20.01
N ALA A 90 -3.40 -12.16 -19.63
CA ALA A 90 -2.11 -11.48 -19.61
C ALA A 90 -1.13 -12.09 -18.60
N ILE A 91 -1.58 -12.46 -17.40
CA ILE A 91 -0.75 -13.14 -16.39
C ILE A 91 -0.37 -14.54 -16.86
N ARG A 92 -1.30 -15.27 -17.51
CA ARG A 92 -1.05 -16.63 -18.03
C ARG A 92 0.04 -16.71 -19.10
N LYS A 93 0.41 -15.59 -19.72
CA LYS A 93 1.56 -15.54 -20.64
C LYS A 93 2.90 -15.69 -19.92
N SER A 94 2.95 -15.37 -18.63
CA SER A 94 4.16 -15.38 -17.81
C SER A 94 4.14 -16.50 -16.77
N ILE A 95 2.96 -16.85 -16.24
CA ILE A 95 2.82 -17.77 -15.10
C ILE A 95 1.61 -18.67 -15.25
N THR A 96 1.83 -19.96 -14.98
CA THR A 96 0.76 -20.94 -14.83
C THR A 96 0.13 -20.84 -13.44
N PHE A 97 -1.20 -20.74 -13.39
CA PHE A 97 -1.95 -20.70 -12.14
C PHE A 97 -3.34 -21.33 -12.30
N GLY A 98 -3.85 -21.89 -11.21
CA GLY A 98 -5.19 -22.46 -11.13
C GLY A 98 -6.24 -21.38 -10.86
N ASN A 99 -6.34 -20.97 -9.60
CA ASN A 99 -7.31 -19.97 -9.13
C ASN A 99 -6.80 -18.53 -9.29
N TYR A 100 -7.73 -17.59 -9.48
CA TYR A 100 -7.47 -16.15 -9.59
C TYR A 100 -8.52 -15.35 -8.82
N GLY A 101 -8.07 -14.39 -8.03
CA GLY A 101 -8.89 -13.39 -7.34
C GLY A 101 -8.37 -11.99 -7.59
N GLU A 102 -9.26 -11.00 -7.53
CA GLU A 102 -8.88 -9.60 -7.63
C GLU A 102 -9.78 -8.72 -6.76
N ILE A 103 -9.17 -7.71 -6.16
CA ILE A 103 -9.85 -6.66 -5.42
C ILE A 103 -9.44 -5.32 -6.02
N GLU A 104 -10.42 -4.50 -6.38
CA GLU A 104 -10.21 -3.16 -6.90
C GLU A 104 -10.87 -2.15 -5.96
N MET A 105 -10.14 -1.08 -5.62
CA MET A 105 -10.63 -0.09 -4.66
C MET A 105 -10.27 1.32 -5.09
N LYS A 106 -11.16 2.26 -4.78
CA LYS A 106 -10.90 3.69 -4.79
C LYS A 106 -10.97 4.22 -3.36
N ILE A 107 -9.91 4.85 -2.91
CA ILE A 107 -9.80 5.52 -1.62
C ILE A 107 -9.84 7.02 -1.87
N GLY A 108 -10.84 7.68 -1.29
CA GLY A 108 -11.03 9.12 -1.46
C GLY A 108 -9.89 9.93 -0.84
N PHE A 109 -9.62 11.10 -1.41
CA PHE A 109 -8.61 12.04 -0.94
C PHE A 109 -8.67 12.35 0.57
N GLN A 110 -9.86 12.31 1.18
CA GLN A 110 -10.02 12.53 2.62
C GLN A 110 -9.24 11.54 3.50
N PHE A 111 -8.79 10.41 2.94
CA PHE A 111 -7.99 9.39 3.63
C PHE A 111 -6.51 9.39 3.20
N GLN A 112 -6.02 10.45 2.55
CA GLN A 112 -4.67 10.54 2.00
C GLN A 112 -3.52 10.35 3.01
N ILE A 113 -3.78 10.54 4.31
CA ILE A 113 -2.77 10.34 5.35
C ILE A 113 -2.38 8.86 5.45
N ASN A 114 -3.35 7.96 5.25
CA ASN A 114 -3.11 6.52 5.30
C ASN A 114 -4.12 5.75 4.42
N PRO A 115 -4.00 5.88 3.09
CA PRO A 115 -4.95 5.27 2.16
C PRO A 115 -4.83 3.75 2.14
N ALA A 116 -3.63 3.20 2.37
CA ALA A 116 -3.39 1.76 2.41
C ALA A 116 -4.11 1.10 3.60
N SER A 117 -3.97 1.62 4.82
CA SER A 117 -4.72 1.08 5.97
C SER A 117 -6.23 1.24 5.81
N HIS A 118 -6.69 2.33 5.19
CA HIS A 118 -8.12 2.47 4.89
C HIS A 118 -8.59 1.44 3.85
N ALA A 119 -7.80 1.16 2.82
CA ALA A 119 -8.09 0.11 1.85
C ALA A 119 -8.18 -1.26 2.52
N PHE A 120 -7.23 -1.60 3.38
CA PHE A 120 -7.23 -2.86 4.12
C PHE A 120 -8.46 -3.02 5.03
N GLU A 121 -8.84 -1.97 5.76
CA GLU A 121 -10.07 -1.99 6.57
C GLU A 121 -11.33 -2.21 5.73
N ASN A 122 -11.39 -1.64 4.52
CA ASN A 122 -12.48 -1.91 3.58
C ASN A 122 -12.48 -3.38 3.10
N ILE A 123 -11.31 -3.98 2.84
CA ILE A 123 -11.23 -5.41 2.50
C ILE A 123 -11.77 -6.26 3.65
N LYS A 124 -11.30 -6.02 4.88
CA LYS A 124 -11.70 -6.79 6.06
C LYS A 124 -13.20 -6.75 6.33
N ARG A 125 -13.86 -5.62 6.07
CA ARG A 125 -15.29 -5.44 6.32
C ARG A 125 -16.18 -5.98 5.20
N SER A 126 -15.63 -6.16 4.01
CA SER A 126 -16.38 -6.64 2.83
C SER A 126 -16.32 -8.17 2.67
N TYR A 127 -17.05 -8.68 1.67
CA TYR A 127 -16.92 -10.08 1.24
C TYR A 127 -15.52 -10.40 0.69
N SER A 128 -14.74 -9.40 0.27
CA SER A 128 -13.39 -9.61 -0.25
C SER A 128 -12.40 -10.15 0.79
N ARG A 129 -12.73 -10.08 2.10
CA ARG A 129 -11.92 -10.73 3.16
C ARG A 129 -11.70 -12.23 2.92
N TYR A 130 -12.68 -12.91 2.29
CA TYR A 130 -12.58 -14.35 2.04
C TYR A 130 -11.47 -14.68 1.03
N MET A 131 -11.17 -13.77 0.10
CA MET A 131 -10.03 -13.91 -0.81
C MET A 131 -8.68 -13.91 -0.07
N ILE A 132 -8.58 -13.31 1.12
CA ILE A 132 -7.34 -13.36 1.92
C ILE A 132 -7.17 -14.74 2.59
N SER A 133 -8.25 -15.48 2.81
CA SER A 133 -8.24 -16.81 3.43
C SER A 133 -8.29 -17.98 2.45
N ASP A 134 -8.56 -17.72 1.17
CA ASP A 134 -8.66 -18.73 0.10
C ASP A 134 -7.30 -19.43 -0.19
N SER A 135 -7.33 -20.43 -1.08
CA SER A 135 -6.20 -21.29 -1.46
C SER A 135 -5.07 -20.60 -2.24
N TYR A 136 -5.16 -19.28 -2.47
CA TYR A 136 -4.12 -18.53 -3.16
C TYR A 136 -2.78 -18.66 -2.42
N ASN A 137 -1.68 -18.61 -3.17
CA ASN A 137 -0.32 -18.70 -2.62
C ASN A 137 0.57 -17.52 -3.02
N ALA A 138 0.13 -16.68 -3.97
CA ALA A 138 0.79 -15.43 -4.33
C ALA A 138 -0.20 -14.26 -4.37
N CYS A 139 0.31 -13.07 -4.04
CA CYS A 139 -0.43 -11.83 -4.02
C CYS A 139 0.47 -10.67 -4.45
N ALA A 140 -0.10 -9.69 -5.15
CA ALA A 140 0.56 -8.39 -5.36
C ALA A 140 -0.43 -7.24 -5.34
N VAL A 141 0.09 -6.07 -4.95
CA VAL A 141 -0.65 -4.82 -4.86
C VAL A 141 -0.06 -3.82 -5.85
N GLY A 142 -0.92 -3.16 -6.62
CA GLY A 142 -0.58 -1.97 -7.39
C GLY A 142 -1.38 -0.77 -6.88
N ALA A 143 -0.74 0.40 -6.86
CA ALA A 143 -1.36 1.66 -6.44
C ALA A 143 -1.10 2.78 -7.46
N MET A 144 -2.08 3.66 -7.63
CA MET A 144 -1.93 4.89 -8.40
C MET A 144 -2.87 5.97 -7.88
N GLN A 145 -2.39 7.21 -7.84
CA GLN A 145 -3.22 8.37 -7.50
C GLN A 145 -3.72 9.09 -8.76
N ASP A 146 -4.98 9.52 -8.75
CA ASP A 146 -5.50 10.42 -9.79
C ASP A 146 -5.12 11.89 -9.51
N GLN A 147 -5.40 12.78 -10.46
CA GLN A 147 -5.16 14.22 -10.32
C GLN A 147 -6.03 14.88 -9.23
N GLN A 148 -7.06 14.20 -8.74
CA GLN A 148 -7.92 14.67 -7.64
C GLN A 148 -7.41 14.16 -6.27
N GLY A 149 -6.29 13.45 -6.24
CA GLY A 149 -5.70 12.90 -5.02
C GLY A 149 -6.37 11.62 -4.51
N ASN A 150 -7.30 11.03 -5.28
CA ASN A 150 -7.86 9.72 -4.93
C ASN A 150 -6.86 8.62 -5.25
N THR A 151 -6.71 7.66 -4.34
CA THR A 151 -5.80 6.52 -4.53
C THR A 151 -6.58 5.31 -5.02
N TYR A 152 -6.10 4.66 -6.06
CA TYR A 152 -6.68 3.46 -6.65
C TYR A 152 -5.77 2.28 -6.36
N PHE A 153 -6.32 1.20 -5.81
CA PHE A 153 -5.61 -0.04 -5.55
C PHE A 153 -6.16 -1.16 -6.43
N SER A 154 -5.26 -1.98 -6.97
CA SER A 154 -5.56 -3.29 -7.53
C SER A 154 -4.77 -4.32 -6.75
N VAL A 155 -5.45 -5.33 -6.20
CA VAL A 155 -4.83 -6.45 -5.49
C VAL A 155 -5.16 -7.71 -6.25
N ILE A 156 -4.14 -8.44 -6.70
CA ILE A 156 -4.30 -9.67 -7.47
C ILE A 156 -3.81 -10.84 -6.64
N PHE A 157 -4.62 -11.90 -6.58
CA PHE A 157 -4.31 -13.17 -5.94
C PHE A 157 -4.28 -14.28 -6.97
N ILE A 158 -3.31 -15.18 -6.86
CA ILE A 158 -3.26 -16.40 -7.67
C ILE A 158 -2.87 -17.61 -6.84
N GLU A 159 -3.36 -18.77 -7.26
CA GLU A 159 -2.83 -20.07 -6.85
C GLU A 159 -1.89 -20.54 -7.96
N ALA A 160 -0.63 -20.12 -7.86
CA ALA A 160 0.39 -20.53 -8.80
C ALA A 160 0.68 -22.03 -8.65
N LEU A 161 0.87 -22.70 -9.79
CA LEU A 161 1.06 -24.14 -9.91
C LEU A 161 2.54 -24.49 -10.15
#